data_AF-A0A537NJU9-F1
#
_entry.id   AF-A0A537NJU9-F1
#
_cell.length_a   1.000
_cell.length_b   1.000
_cell.length_c   1.000
_cell.angle_alpha   90.00
_cell.angle_beta   90.00
_cell.angle_gamma   90.00
#
_symmetry.space_group_name_H-M   'P 1'
#
loop_
_entity.id
_entity.type
_entity.pdbx_description
1 polymer ?
#
loop_
_entity_poly.entity_id
_entity_poly.type
_entity_poly.pdbx_seq_one_letter_code
_entity_poly.pdbx_strand_id
1 'polypeptide(L)' 'MDMDWVVHYFDRKLNRETVSRQYSAKEGALRSACDLMRRQCDVRYIEGPERERVNAPEIYAWCKANRTAERPKDSA' A
#
# COMPACT_ATOMS: atom_id res chain seq x y z
N MET A 1 4.99 19.90 8.73
CA MET A 1 4.07 19.59 7.62
C MET A 1 4.24 18.13 7.34
N ASP A 2 3.48 17.34 8.08
CA ASP A 2 3.49 15.89 8.10
C ASP A 2 2.95 15.38 6.76
N MET A 3 3.84 15.22 5.78
CA MET A 3 3.56 14.59 4.49
C MET A 3 3.67 13.07 4.60
N ASP A 4 3.16 12.52 5.70
CA ASP A 4 3.43 11.15 6.08
C ASP A 4 2.26 10.26 5.70
N TRP A 5 2.47 9.51 4.63
CA TRP A 5 1.58 8.45 4.21
C TRP A 5 1.83 7.20 5.03
N VAL A 6 0.77 6.62 5.58
CA VAL A 6 0.85 5.47 6.47
C VAL A 6 -0.14 4.41 6.01
N VAL A 7 0.33 3.17 5.86
CA VAL A 7 -0.51 2.03 5.50
C VAL A 7 -1.04 1.39 6.79
N HIS A 8 -2.36 1.33 6.93
CA HIS A 8 -3.02 0.58 7.99
C HIS A 8 -3.32 -0.84 7.50
N TYR A 9 -2.84 -1.83 8.24
CA TYR A 9 -3.00 -3.24 7.89
C TYR A 9 -3.19 -4.13 9.12
N PHE A 10 -3.82 -5.27 8.92
CA PHE A 10 -3.90 -6.33 9.91
C PHE A 10 -2.76 -7.32 9.68
N ASP A 11 -1.90 -7.44 10.68
CA ASP A 11 -0.84 -8.43 10.69
C ASP A 11 -1.40 -9.76 11.21
N ARG A 12 -1.58 -10.73 10.31
CA ARG A 12 -2.08 -12.07 10.67
C ARG A 12 -1.13 -12.85 11.57
N LYS A 13 0.19 -12.56 11.53
CA LYS A 13 1.18 -13.24 12.38
C LYS A 13 1.11 -12.74 13.81
N LEU A 14 0.90 -11.43 13.98
CA LEU A 14 0.75 -10.80 15.29
C LEU A 14 -0.71 -10.71 15.77
N ASN A 15 -1.66 -11.14 14.92
CA ASN A 15 -3.10 -11.09 15.14
C ASN A 15 -3.59 -9.72 15.63
N ARG A 16 -3.07 -8.64 15.05
CA ARG A 16 -3.41 -7.26 15.46
C ARG A 16 -3.38 -6.28 14.29
N GLU A 17 -4.12 -5.20 14.44
CA GLU A 17 -4.01 -4.04 13.55
C GLU A 17 -2.74 -3.27 13.87
N THR A 18 -2.00 -2.91 12.81
CA THR A 18 -0.74 -2.19 12.89
C THR A 18 -0.62 -1.25 11.70
N VAL A 19 0.34 -0.34 11.78
CA VAL A 19 0.65 0.60 10.72
C VAL A 19 2.04 0.35 10.16
N SER A 20 2.24 0.72 8.89
CA SER A 20 3.56 0.71 8.28
C SER A 20 4.43 1.86 8.81
N ARG A 21 5.69 1.89 8.38
CA ARG A 21 6.47 3.12 8.43
C ARG A 21 5.77 4.25 7.66
N GLN A 22 6.15 5.47 8.00
CA GLN A 22 5.74 6.68 7.29
C GLN A 22 6.46 6.78 5.95
N TYR A 23 5.75 7.28 4.95
CA TYR A 23 6.25 7.50 3.60
C TYR A 23 6.02 8.95 3.20
N SER A 24 7.02 9.60 2.61
CA SER A 24 6.90 10.98 2.12
C SER A 24 6.01 11.13 0.88
N ALA A 25 5.59 10.02 0.25
CA ALA A 25 4.81 10.01 -0.97
C ALA A 25 3.78 8.87 -1.00
N LYS A 26 2.62 9.16 -1.59
CA LYS A 26 1.50 8.22 -1.82
C LYS A 26 1.95 6.95 -2.51
N GLU A 27 2.76 7.08 -3.56
CA GLU A 27 3.28 5.93 -4.32
C GLU A 27 4.16 5.00 -3.48
N GLY A 28 4.93 5.54 -2.53
CA GLY A 28 5.74 4.73 -1.62
C GLY A 28 4.87 3.89 -0.68
N ALA A 29 3.82 4.50 -0.13
CA ALA A 29 2.84 3.80 0.70
C ALA A 29 2.05 2.75 -0.10
N LEU A 30 1.65 3.06 -1.34
CA LEU A 30 0.95 2.12 -2.22
C LEU A 30 1.81 0.90 -2.55
N ARG A 31 3.09 1.08 -2.92
CA ARG A 31 4.01 -0.05 -3.14
C ARG A 31 4.15 -0.91 -1.89
N SER A 32 4.34 -0.27 -0.73
CA SER A 32 4.42 -0.98 0.55
C SER A 32 3.14 -1.77 0.85
N ALA A 33 1.97 -1.20 0.56
CA ALA A 33 0.70 -1.88 0.74
C ALA A 33 0.59 -3.12 -0.15
N CYS A 34 1.02 -3.03 -1.41
CA CYS A 34 1.08 -4.20 -2.30
C CYS A 34 2.00 -5.30 -1.77
N ASP A 35 3.15 -4.93 -1.22
CA ASP A 35 4.08 -5.89 -0.62
C ASP A 35 3.53 -6.53 0.66
N LEU A 36 2.79 -5.77 1.48
CA LEU A 36 2.08 -6.30 2.64
C LEU A 36 1.00 -7.31 2.24
N MET A 37 0.21 -7.02 1.20
CA MET A 37 -0.76 -7.97 0.66
C MET A 37 -0.09 -9.26 0.17
N ARG A 38 1.08 -9.17 -0.48
CA ARG A 38 1.87 -10.35 -0.89
C ARG A 38 2.39 -11.16 0.30
N ARG A 39 2.66 -10.51 1.44
CA ARG A 39 3.14 -11.13 2.68
C ARG A 39 2.00 -11.71 3.56
N GLN A 40 0.78 -11.80 3.02
CA GLN A 40 -0.42 -12.28 3.74
C GLN A 40 -0.88 -11.34 4.87
N CYS A 41 -0.57 -10.04 4.79
CA CYS A 41 -1.17 -9.03 5.64
C CYS A 41 -2.42 -8.44 4.98
N ASP A 42 -3.49 -8.21 5.75
CA ASP A 42 -4.71 -7.59 5.20
C ASP A 42 -4.60 -6.06 5.28
N VAL A 43 -4.35 -5.42 4.15
CA VAL A 43 -4.34 -3.96 4.09
C VAL A 43 -5.77 -3.41 4.16
N ARG A 44 -5.99 -2.44 5.06
CA ARG A 44 -7.29 -1.80 5.31
C ARG A 44 -7.44 -0.51 4.52
N TYR A 45 -6.52 0.42 4.70
CA TYR A 45 -6.49 1.73 4.03
C TYR A 45 -5.11 2.36 4.18
N ILE A 46 -4.83 3.37 3.36
CA ILE A 46 -3.69 4.25 3.52
C ILE A 46 -4.24 5.60 3.98
N GLU A 47 -3.68 6.12 5.06
CA GLU A 47 -3.93 7.47 5.51
C GLU A 47 -2.82 8.39 4.99
N GLY A 48 -3.21 9.51 4.42
CA GLY A 48 -2.32 10.54 3.90
C GLY A 48 -2.57 11.89 4.57
N PRO A 49 -1.82 12.93 4.17
CA PRO A 49 -2.02 14.28 4.66
C PRO A 49 -3.43 14.80 4.34
N GLU A 50 -3.89 15.81 5.08
CA GLU A 50 -5.17 16.49 4.85
C GLU A 50 -6.42 15.59 4.93
N ARG A 51 -6.36 14.50 5.71
CA ARG A 51 -7.40 13.46 5.81
C ARG A 51 -7.64 12.74 4.48
N GLU A 52 -6.67 12.75 3.57
CA GLU A 52 -6.74 11.89 2.40
C GLU A 52 -6.67 10.44 2.85
N ARG A 53 -7.58 9.62 2.33
CA ARG A 53 -7.63 8.20 2.66
C ARG A 53 -7.86 7.40 1.39
N VAL A 54 -6.94 6.48 1.14
CA VAL A 54 -7.05 5.51 0.04
C VAL A 54 -7.58 4.22 0.63
N ASN A 55 -8.75 3.76 0.18
CA ASN A 55 -9.34 2.55 0.74
C ASN A 55 -8.73 1.29 0.11
N ALA A 56 -8.82 0.16 0.82
CA ALA A 56 -8.44 -1.16 0.32
C ALA A 56 -8.75 -1.39 -1.18
N PRO A 57 -9.99 -1.22 -1.70
CA PRO A 57 -10.29 -1.50 -3.11
C PRO A 57 -9.45 -0.68 -4.10
N GLU A 58 -9.16 0.59 -3.80
CA GLU A 58 -8.32 1.44 -4.65
C GLU A 58 -6.86 0.98 -4.61
N ILE A 59 -6.38 0.59 -3.44
CA ILE A 59 -5.04 0.01 -3.27
C ILE A 59 -4.93 -1.29 -4.07
N TYR A 60 -5.92 -2.18 -3.98
CA TYR A 60 -5.96 -3.42 -4.75
C TYR A 60 -5.95 -3.16 -6.26
N ALA A 61 -6.74 -2.19 -6.73
CA ALA A 61 -6.76 -1.79 -8.14
C ALA A 61 -5.39 -1.26 -8.57
N TRP A 62 -4.77 -0.42 -7.76
CA TRP A 62 -3.43 0.11 -8.01
C TRP A 62 -2.37 -1.00 -8.06
N CYS A 63 -2.38 -1.92 -7.08
CA CYS A 63 -1.48 -3.07 -7.06
C CYS A 63 -1.65 -3.96 -8.29
N LYS A 64 -2.89 -4.17 -8.75
CA LYS A 64 -3.19 -4.95 -9.96
C LYS A 64 -2.68 -4.24 -11.23
N ALA A 65 -2.87 -2.93 -11.32
CA ALA A 65 -2.37 -2.11 -12.43
C ALA A 65 -0.84 -2.07 -12.46
N ASN A 66 -0.18 -1.86 -11.31
CA ASN A 66 1.27 -1.75 -11.21
C ASN A 66 1.97 -3.10 -11.51
N ARG A 67 1.38 -4.24 -11.11
CA ARG A 67 1.87 -5.57 -11.52
C ARG A 67 1.86 -5.79 -13.04
N THR A 68 1.01 -5.06 -13.76
CA THR A 68 0.93 -5.13 -15.22
C THR A 68 1.94 -4.18 -15.87
N ALA A 69 2.27 -3.06 -15.21
CA ALA A 69 3.28 -2.11 -15.64
C ALA A 69 4.72 -2.60 -15.42
N GLU A 70 4.97 -3.43 -14.40
CA GLU A 70 6.26 -4.08 -14.12
C GLU A 70 6.54 -5.30 -15.01
N ARG A 71 5.70 -5.60 -16.00
CA ARG A 71 6.11 -6.47 -17.10
C ARG A 71 6.73 -5.55 -18.17
N PRO A 72 8.04 -5.27 -18.14
CA PRO A 72 8.67 -4.76 -19.34
C PRO A 72 8.31 -5.75 -20.43
N LYS A 73 7.74 -5.24 -21.53
CA LYS A 73 7.96 -5.86 -22.82
C LYS A 73 9.47 -5.89 -23.00
N ASP A 74 10.10 -6.95 -22.50
CA ASP A 74 11.34 -7.41 -23.09
C ASP A 74 11.02 -7.65 -24.56
N SER A 75 11.64 -6.78 -25.37
CA SER A 75 11.81 -6.90 -26.79
C SER A 75 12.24 -8.33 -27.16
N ALA A 76 11.46 -9.00 -28.00
CA ALA A 76 11.92 -9.97 -29.01
C ALA A 76 10.75 -10.35 -29.92
#